data_AF-A0A3N5LML8-F1
#
_entry.id   AF-A0A3N5LML8-F1
#
_cell.length_a   1.000
_cell.length_b   1.000
_cell.length_c   1.000
_cell.angle_alpha   90.00
_cell.angle_beta   90.00
_cell.angle_gamma   90.00
#
_symmetry.space_group_name_H-M   'P 1'
#
loop_
_entity.id
_entity.type
_entity.pdbx_description
1 polymer ?
#
loop_
_entity_poly.entity_id
_entity_poly.type
_entity_poly.pdbx_seq_one_letter_code
_entity_poly.pdbx_strand_id
1 'polypeptide(L)'
;MYHTSHLLSVSAGGPVLTGQIISLLSDAGLQIIQSFDLQAARSAHSTCSCPHHGTERCNCQMAVLLVYDLAGEPSTGPITLVVHGRDGTTEVALVVNPSQAGNAGLVNAIREALDRMATKYIV
;
A
#
# COMPACT_ATOMS: atom_id res chain seq x y z
N MET A 1 -16.76 -2.43 11.82
CA MET A 1 -15.41 -2.03 12.25
C MET A 1 -14.43 -2.71 11.33
N TYR A 2 -13.54 -1.98 10.67
CA TYR A 2 -12.48 -2.57 9.86
C TYR A 2 -11.24 -2.76 10.74
N HIS A 3 -10.40 -3.71 10.39
CA HIS A 3 -9.07 -3.86 10.99
C HIS A 3 -8.04 -4.00 9.89
N THR A 4 -6.76 -3.80 10.21
CA THR A 4 -5.68 -4.08 9.27
C THR A 4 -5.14 -5.48 9.53
N SER A 5 -4.74 -6.16 8.46
CA SER A 5 -3.87 -7.34 8.50
C SER A 5 -2.54 -6.91 7.92
N HIS A 6 -1.48 -7.02 8.71
CA HIS A 6 -0.13 -6.80 8.22
C HIS A 6 0.19 -7.82 7.11
N LEU A 7 0.81 -7.35 6.02
CA LEU A 7 1.24 -8.20 4.91
C LEU A 7 2.77 -8.23 4.78
N LEU A 8 3.43 -7.09 4.98
CA LEU A 8 4.87 -6.97 4.74
C LEU A 8 5.48 -5.82 5.55
N SER A 9 6.69 -6.02 6.06
CA SER A 9 7.57 -4.94 6.55
C SER A 9 8.90 -5.01 5.80
N VAL A 10 9.35 -3.87 5.28
CA VAL A 10 10.61 -3.76 4.54
C VAL A 10 11.45 -2.61 5.12
N SER A 11 12.76 -2.82 5.25
CA SER A 11 13.74 -1.76 5.56
C SER A 11 14.10 -0.98 4.30
N ALA A 12 13.14 -0.22 3.77
CA ALA A 12 13.30 0.65 2.61
C ALA A 12 12.39 1.88 2.72
N GLY A 13 12.81 3.00 2.12
CA GLY A 13 12.05 4.24 2.08
C GLY A 13 10.74 4.10 1.28
N GLY A 14 9.65 4.63 1.82
CA GLY A 14 8.30 4.38 1.32
C GLY A 14 7.92 4.89 -0.08
N PRO A 15 8.53 5.91 -0.75
CA PRO A 15 8.05 6.29 -2.10
C PRO A 15 8.55 5.29 -3.13
N VAL A 16 9.82 4.87 -2.96
CA VAL A 16 10.45 3.84 -3.79
C VAL A 16 9.68 2.54 -3.64
N LEU A 17 9.32 2.17 -2.40
CA LEU A 17 8.57 0.93 -2.18
C LEU A 17 7.13 1.02 -2.70
N THR A 18 6.46 2.17 -2.58
CA THR A 18 5.10 2.35 -3.12
C THR A 18 5.06 2.17 -4.64
N GLY A 19 5.99 2.80 -5.36
CA GLY A 19 6.10 2.63 -6.83
C GLY A 19 6.40 1.19 -7.24
N GLN A 20 7.26 0.48 -6.48
CA GLN A 20 7.55 -0.93 -6.73
C GLN A 20 6.34 -1.83 -6.47
N ILE A 21 5.60 -1.60 -5.38
CA ILE A 21 4.36 -2.33 -5.08
C ILE A 21 3.35 -2.16 -6.22
N ILE A 22 3.16 -0.93 -6.70
CA ILE A 22 2.25 -0.64 -7.82
C ILE A 22 2.68 -1.41 -9.08
N SER A 23 3.97 -1.34 -9.45
CA SER A 23 4.50 -2.04 -10.62
C SER A 23 4.29 -3.55 -10.50
N LEU A 24 4.67 -4.13 -9.37
CA LEU A 24 4.62 -5.58 -9.14
C LEU A 24 3.19 -6.12 -9.13
N LEU A 25 2.24 -5.39 -8.54
CA LEU A 25 0.83 -5.78 -8.58
C LEU A 25 0.26 -5.61 -10.00
N SER A 26 0.69 -4.60 -10.74
CA SER A 26 0.28 -4.40 -12.14
C SER A 26 0.81 -5.52 -13.05
N ASP A 27 2.06 -5.93 -12.86
CA ASP A 27 2.67 -7.06 -13.57
C ASP A 27 1.98 -8.40 -13.24
N ALA A 28 1.33 -8.49 -12.08
CA ALA A 28 0.48 -9.62 -11.70
C ALA A 28 -0.94 -9.56 -12.32
N GLY A 29 -1.20 -8.58 -13.20
CA GLY A 29 -2.49 -8.40 -13.88
C GLY A 29 -3.56 -7.69 -13.05
N LEU A 30 -3.18 -7.04 -11.94
CA LEU A 30 -4.12 -6.29 -11.10
C LEU A 30 -4.17 -4.81 -11.52
N GLN A 31 -5.32 -4.17 -11.35
CA GLN A 31 -5.43 -2.71 -11.51
C GLN A 31 -5.27 -2.02 -10.17
N ILE A 32 -4.42 -0.99 -10.12
CA ILE A 32 -4.15 -0.23 -8.91
C ILE A 32 -4.58 1.22 -9.12
N ILE A 33 -5.35 1.75 -8.18
CA ILE A 33 -5.66 3.17 -8.07
C ILE A 33 -5.06 3.68 -6.76
N GLN A 34 -4.13 4.62 -6.82
CA GLN A 34 -3.62 5.32 -5.64
C GLN A 34 -4.64 6.40 -5.23
N SER A 35 -5.55 6.06 -4.30
CA SER A 35 -6.62 6.95 -3.88
C SER A 35 -6.17 8.03 -2.89
N PHE A 36 -5.00 7.84 -2.26
CA PHE A 36 -4.41 8.83 -1.36
C PHE A 36 -2.89 8.78 -1.41
N ASP A 37 -2.27 9.95 -1.33
CA ASP A 37 -0.83 10.15 -1.19
C ASP A 37 -0.57 11.29 -0.19
N LEU A 38 0.08 10.98 0.93
CA LEU A 38 0.39 11.95 1.97
C LEU A 38 1.35 13.03 1.49
N GLN A 39 2.31 12.72 0.61
CA GLN A 39 3.24 13.72 0.09
C GLN A 39 2.52 14.72 -0.81
N ALA A 40 1.64 14.24 -1.70
CA ALA A 40 0.82 15.11 -2.53
C ALA A 40 -0.17 15.94 -1.69
N ALA A 41 -0.81 15.33 -0.68
CA ALA A 41 -1.71 16.06 0.22
C ALA A 41 -0.95 17.15 1.01
N ARG A 42 0.26 16.85 1.48
CA ARG A 42 1.09 17.80 2.23
C ARG A 42 1.56 18.98 1.37
N SER A 43 1.92 18.76 0.11
CA SER A 43 2.30 19.86 -0.78
C SER A 43 1.13 20.81 -1.04
N ALA A 44 -0.10 20.30 -1.05
CA ALA A 44 -1.32 21.09 -1.17
C ALA A 44 -1.75 21.81 0.13
N HIS A 45 -1.20 21.44 1.29
CA HIS A 45 -1.58 21.98 2.60
C HIS A 45 -0.36 22.51 3.38
N SER A 46 -0.14 23.82 3.31
CA SER A 46 0.99 24.53 3.94
C SER A 46 0.98 24.52 5.48
N THR A 47 -0.16 24.21 6.11
CA THR A 47 -0.32 24.16 7.58
C THR A 47 -0.31 22.71 8.07
N CYS A 48 0.80 22.01 7.87
CA CYS A 48 1.00 20.67 8.40
C CYS A 48 1.58 20.74 9.83
N SER A 49 0.96 20.05 10.78
CA SER A 49 1.39 20.01 12.19
C SER A 49 2.56 19.07 12.48
N CYS A 50 3.18 18.48 11.45
CA CYS A 50 4.38 17.67 11.65
C CYS A 50 5.55 18.59 12.06
N PRO A 51 6.19 18.37 13.23
CA PRO A 51 7.30 19.21 13.71
C PRO A 51 8.51 19.25 12.77
N HIS A 52 8.60 18.29 11.86
CA HIS A 52 9.67 18.17 10.87
C HIS A 52 9.21 18.52 9.45
N HIS A 53 7.98 19.03 9.28
CA HIS A 53 7.41 19.35 7.96
C HIS A 53 8.38 20.22 7.13
N GLY A 54 8.55 19.86 5.86
CA GLY A 54 9.45 20.56 4.94
C GLY A 54 10.93 20.27 5.13
N THR A 55 11.32 19.39 6.08
CA THR A 55 12.71 18.94 6.27
C THR A 55 12.88 17.49 5.85
N GLU A 56 14.13 17.10 5.57
CA GLU A 56 14.52 15.70 5.29
C GLU A 56 14.21 14.74 6.47
N ARG A 57 13.96 15.27 7.67
CA ARG A 57 13.55 14.48 8.85
C ARG A 57 12.08 14.07 8.82
N CYS A 58 11.26 14.67 7.97
CA CYS A 58 9.88 14.24 7.80
C CYS A 58 9.78 13.12 6.76
N ASN A 59 10.23 11.94 7.17
CA ASN A 59 10.23 10.72 6.37
C ASN A 59 8.89 9.96 6.39
N CYS A 60 7.88 10.47 7.12
CA CYS A 60 6.56 9.86 7.19
C CYS A 60 5.85 9.88 5.83
N GLN A 61 5.35 8.72 5.41
CA GLN A 61 4.69 8.53 4.13
C GLN A 61 3.50 7.61 4.30
N MET A 62 2.39 7.95 3.66
CA MET A 62 1.23 7.08 3.61
C MET A 62 0.63 7.13 2.21
N ALA A 63 0.42 5.96 1.61
CA ALA A 63 -0.35 5.81 0.40
C ALA A 63 -1.50 4.84 0.66
N VAL A 64 -2.67 5.14 0.10
CA VAL A 64 -3.81 4.21 0.08
C VAL A 64 -3.98 3.75 -1.35
N LEU A 65 -3.91 2.43 -1.55
CA LEU A 65 -4.04 1.79 -2.85
C LEU A 65 -5.34 0.99 -2.87
N LEU A 66 -6.15 1.18 -3.89
CA LEU A 66 -7.30 0.35 -4.22
C LEU A 66 -6.86 -0.62 -5.31
N VAL A 67 -6.95 -1.92 -5.01
CA VAL A 67 -6.53 -3.00 -5.91
C VAL A 67 -7.78 -3.69 -6.43
N TYR A 68 -7.90 -3.76 -7.75
CA TYR A 68 -8.99 -4.39 -8.48
C TYR A 68 -8.47 -5.58 -9.27
N ASP A 69 -9.31 -6.59 -9.39
CA ASP A 69 -9.07 -7.70 -10.30
C ASP A 69 -9.52 -7.32 -11.72
N LEU A 70 -8.60 -7.38 -12.69
CA LEU A 70 -8.92 -7.14 -14.10
C LEU A 70 -9.35 -8.42 -14.83
N ALA A 71 -9.18 -9.60 -14.23
CA ALA A 71 -9.45 -10.89 -14.86
C ALA A 71 -10.94 -11.23 -14.97
N GLY A 72 -11.84 -10.37 -14.47
CA GLY A 72 -13.29 -10.52 -14.65
C GLY A 72 -13.95 -11.49 -13.68
N GLU A 73 -13.24 -12.01 -12.69
CA GLU A 73 -13.85 -12.74 -11.58
C GLU A 73 -14.73 -11.79 -10.75
N PRO A 74 -15.88 -12.26 -10.24
CA PRO A 74 -16.80 -11.43 -9.48
C PRO A 74 -16.19 -11.03 -8.13
N SER A 75 -15.48 -9.91 -8.10
CA SER A 75 -15.09 -9.23 -6.87
C SER A 75 -16.20 -8.27 -6.42
N THR A 76 -16.45 -8.20 -5.11
CA THR A 76 -17.49 -7.31 -4.54
C THR A 76 -17.02 -5.86 -4.39
N GLY A 77 -15.84 -5.53 -4.91
CA GLY A 77 -15.18 -4.23 -4.81
C GLY A 77 -13.66 -4.35 -4.64
N PRO A 78 -12.92 -3.23 -4.59
CA PRO A 78 -11.47 -3.27 -4.47
C PRO A 78 -11.01 -3.75 -3.09
N ILE A 79 -9.82 -4.35 -3.03
CA ILE A 79 -9.09 -4.51 -1.78
C ILE A 79 -8.28 -3.25 -1.50
N THR A 80 -8.35 -2.75 -0.28
CA THR A 80 -7.58 -1.58 0.14
C THR A 80 -6.26 -2.01 0.78
N LEU A 81 -5.15 -1.49 0.26
CA LEU A 81 -3.84 -1.56 0.89
C LEU A 81 -3.46 -0.19 1.45
N VAL A 82 -2.81 -0.20 2.61
CA VAL A 82 -2.16 0.95 3.21
C VAL A 82 -0.67 0.70 3.19
N VAL A 83 0.08 1.56 2.52
CA VAL A 83 1.53 1.59 2.54
C VAL A 83 1.94 2.72 3.46
N HIS A 84 2.60 2.40 4.57
CA HIS A 84 2.98 3.37 5.59
C HIS A 84 4.49 3.30 5.84
N GLY A 85 5.20 4.35 5.44
CA GLY A 85 6.63 4.53 5.63
C GLY A 85 6.93 5.43 6.82
N ARG A 86 7.87 5.02 7.68
CA ARG A 86 8.37 5.81 8.79
C ARG A 86 9.79 5.36 9.16
N ASP A 87 10.70 6.30 9.43
CA ASP A 87 12.02 6.01 9.99
C ASP A 87 12.84 4.98 9.18
N GLY A 88 12.68 4.99 7.86
CA GLY A 88 13.40 4.11 6.93
C GLY A 88 12.77 2.71 6.79
N THR A 89 11.71 2.42 7.53
CA THR A 89 10.91 1.20 7.35
C THR A 89 9.61 1.54 6.63
N THR A 90 9.09 0.57 5.88
CA THR A 90 7.77 0.65 5.26
C THR A 90 6.98 -0.59 5.57
N GLU A 91 5.77 -0.39 6.06
CA GLU A 91 4.79 -1.42 6.34
C GLU A 91 3.70 -1.39 5.26
N VAL A 92 3.31 -2.58 4.80
CA VAL A 92 2.17 -2.77 3.91
C VAL A 92 1.13 -3.56 4.68
N ALA A 93 -0.07 -2.99 4.77
CA ALA A 93 -1.19 -3.62 5.45
C ALA A 93 -2.41 -3.68 4.53
N LEU A 94 -3.14 -4.78 4.63
CA LEU A 94 -4.44 -4.95 4.00
C LEU A 94 -5.54 -4.49 4.95
N VAL A 95 -6.48 -3.69 4.47
CA VAL A 95 -7.68 -3.34 5.25
C VAL A 95 -8.69 -4.47 5.09
N VAL A 96 -8.95 -5.18 6.19
CA VAL A 96 -9.93 -6.26 6.23
C VAL A 96 -11.29 -5.65 6.56
N ASN A 97 -12.22 -5.84 5.63
CA ASN A 97 -13.62 -5.49 5.82
C ASN A 97 -14.50 -6.74 5.71
N PRO A 98 -15.36 -7.03 6.69
CA PRO A 98 -16.31 -8.15 6.62
C PRO A 98 -17.18 -8.16 5.35
N SER A 99 -17.47 -6.99 4.76
CA SER A 99 -18.24 -6.90 3.51
C SER A 99 -17.48 -7.37 2.26
N GLN A 100 -16.18 -7.69 2.37
CA GLN A 100 -15.31 -8.10 1.27
C GLN A 100 -14.95 -9.59 1.31
N ALA A 101 -15.72 -10.41 2.05
CA ALA A 101 -15.49 -11.85 2.18
C ALA A 101 -15.45 -12.59 0.82
N GLY A 102 -16.10 -12.06 -0.22
CA GLY A 102 -16.07 -12.61 -1.58
C GLY A 102 -14.75 -12.40 -2.35
N ASN A 103 -13.80 -11.62 -1.82
CA ASN A 103 -12.57 -11.25 -2.52
C ASN A 103 -11.36 -12.13 -2.18
N ALA A 104 -11.55 -13.34 -1.65
CA ALA A 104 -10.44 -14.20 -1.19
C ALA A 104 -9.39 -14.48 -2.29
N GLY A 105 -9.83 -14.68 -3.53
CA GLY A 105 -8.93 -14.86 -4.69
C GLY A 105 -8.01 -13.65 -4.91
N LEU A 106 -8.59 -12.45 -4.94
CA LEU A 106 -7.85 -11.19 -5.08
C LEU A 106 -6.88 -10.97 -3.91
N VAL A 107 -7.29 -11.27 -2.67
CA VAL A 107 -6.40 -11.19 -1.50
C VAL A 107 -5.21 -12.13 -1.63
N ASN A 108 -5.43 -13.36 -2.12
CA ASN A 108 -4.34 -14.32 -2.32
C ASN A 108 -3.40 -13.88 -3.45
N ALA A 109 -3.92 -13.39 -4.57
CA ALA A 109 -3.10 -12.84 -5.65
C ALA A 109 -2.21 -11.67 -5.18
N ILE A 110 -2.76 -10.78 -4.34
CA ILE A 110 -2.00 -9.68 -3.72
C ILE A 110 -0.88 -10.24 -2.83
N ARG A 111 -1.17 -11.22 -1.96
CA ARG A 111 -0.18 -11.83 -1.08
C ARG A 111 0.95 -12.50 -1.86
N GLU A 112 0.60 -13.34 -2.83
CA GLU A 112 1.59 -14.03 -3.68
C GLU A 112 2.51 -13.05 -4.42
N ALA A 113 1.95 -11.94 -4.91
CA ALA A 113 2.75 -10.90 -5.52
C ALA A 113 3.71 -10.27 -4.50
N LEU A 114 3.22 -9.86 -3.33
CA LEU A 114 4.03 -9.20 -2.30
C LEU A 114 5.10 -10.12 -1.69
N ASP A 115 4.85 -11.42 -1.56
CA ASP A 115 5.82 -12.39 -1.06
C ASP A 115 7.04 -12.52 -2.02
N ARG A 116 6.80 -12.44 -3.33
CA ARG A 116 7.89 -12.36 -4.33
C ARG A 116 8.76 -11.11 -4.14
N MET A 117 8.16 -10.02 -3.67
CA MET A 117 8.89 -8.79 -3.33
C MET A 117 9.69 -8.97 -2.05
N ALA A 118 9.10 -9.56 -1.01
CA ALA A 118 9.73 -9.76 0.30
C ALA A 118 11.04 -10.56 0.19
N THR A 119 11.09 -11.55 -0.69
CA THR A 119 12.29 -12.38 -0.92
C THR A 119 13.49 -11.57 -1.40
N LYS A 120 13.26 -10.40 -2.03
CA LYS A 120 14.30 -9.49 -2.51
C LYS A 120 14.86 -8.57 -1.41
N TYR A 121 14.20 -8.51 -0.25
CA TYR A 121 14.50 -7.59 0.84
C TYR A 121 14.82 -8.28 2.17
N ILE A 122 14.89 -9.61 2.19
CA ILE A 122 15.48 -10.38 3.29
C ILE A 122 17.01 -10.30 3.12
N VAL A 123 17.67 -9.64 4.07
CA VAL A 123 19.14 -9.64 4.22
C VAL A 123 19.53 -10.78 5.15
#